data_AF-A0A1A0JX47-F1
#
_entry.id   AF-A0A1A0JX47-F1
#
_cell.length_a   1.000
_cell.length_b   1.000
_cell.length_c   1.000
_cell.angle_alpha   90.00
_cell.angle_beta   90.00
_cell.angle_gamma   90.00
#
_symmetry.space_group_name_H-M   'P 1'
#
loop_
_entity.id
_entity.type
_entity.pdbx_description
1 polymer ?
#
loop_
_entity_poly.entity_id
_entity_poly.type
_entity_poly.pdbx_seq_one_letter_code
_entity_poly.pdbx_strand_id
1 'polypeptide(L)'
;MASMDVQHGRRQGLGLADASRATVELFIESGSSAFSVAELAANAGVSERTFHRYFPRKEDAVRPFLRGGLERVIDIFTSAEPGLPLQQAVEDAWAQSWPVKYPREAARLHVVLAGSESLHAVLLQETLHSEERWASALAATLGVGARSATARMAGAAVVAAFRLSWEAWSEQPDLDPMVAIRQHNHWCGHLLGGRTAPPD
;
A
#
# COMPACT_ATOMS: atom_id res chain seq x y z
N MET A 1 -16.70 -14.88 5.63
CA MET A 1 -17.17 -13.57 6.11
C MET A 1 -16.51 -13.26 7.44
N ALA A 2 -15.22 -12.94 7.45
CA ALA A 2 -14.51 -12.62 8.68
C ALA A 2 -14.76 -11.15 9.02
N SER A 3 -15.36 -10.91 10.19
CA SER A 3 -15.61 -9.60 10.78
C SER A 3 -14.35 -8.73 10.78
N MET A 4 -14.31 -7.75 9.88
CA MET A 4 -13.80 -6.42 10.23
C MET A 4 -14.86 -5.83 11.15
N ASP A 5 -14.53 -5.47 12.39
CA ASP A 5 -15.48 -5.01 13.42
C ASP A 5 -16.54 -4.04 12.88
N VAL A 6 -17.71 -4.58 12.51
CA VAL A 6 -18.86 -3.79 12.11
C VAL A 6 -19.69 -3.53 13.34
N GLN A 7 -19.31 -2.49 14.09
CA GLN A 7 -20.25 -1.83 14.99
C GLN A 7 -21.34 -1.15 14.14
N HIS A 8 -22.45 -1.87 13.96
CA HIS A 8 -23.73 -1.38 13.43
C HIS A 8 -24.45 -0.51 14.48
N GLY A 9 -23.82 0.60 14.88
CA GLY A 9 -24.45 1.65 15.68
C GLY A 9 -24.53 2.93 14.85
N ARG A 10 -25.74 3.51 14.70
CA ARG A 10 -26.07 4.80 14.06
C ARG A 10 -24.85 5.71 13.82
N ARG A 11 -24.27 5.67 12.61
CA ARG A 11 -23.03 6.39 12.25
C ARG A 11 -23.29 7.88 12.08
N GLN A 12 -23.09 8.67 13.14
CA GLN A 12 -22.93 10.12 13.04
C GLN A 12 -21.49 10.42 12.60
N GLY A 13 -21.31 10.93 11.37
CA GLY A 13 -20.10 11.59 10.87
C GLY A 13 -18.82 10.76 10.92
N LEU A 14 -18.66 9.84 9.96
CA LEU A 14 -17.38 9.16 9.73
C LEU A 14 -16.30 10.16 9.26
N GLY A 15 -15.08 10.04 9.81
CA GLY A 15 -13.94 10.90 9.47
C GLY A 15 -13.36 10.58 8.08
N LEU A 16 -12.37 11.36 7.63
CA LEU A 16 -11.67 11.16 6.34
C LEU A 16 -11.20 9.71 6.14
N ALA A 17 -10.54 9.13 7.14
CA ALA A 17 -10.00 7.78 7.08
C ALA A 17 -11.10 6.71 7.03
N ASP A 18 -12.21 6.93 7.72
CA ASP A 18 -13.34 6.00 7.75
C ASP A 18 -14.10 6.00 6.42
N ALA A 19 -14.32 7.17 5.83
CA ALA A 19 -14.93 7.29 4.51
C ALA A 19 -14.04 6.62 3.44
N SER A 20 -12.73 6.80 3.53
CA SER A 20 -11.76 6.14 2.65
C SER A 20 -11.82 4.62 2.77
N ARG A 21 -11.84 4.10 4.00
CA ARG A 21 -11.96 2.66 4.27
C ARG A 21 -13.27 2.09 3.74
N ALA A 22 -14.40 2.78 3.96
CA ALA A 22 -15.70 2.36 3.45
C ALA A 22 -15.73 2.30 1.90
N THR A 23 -15.08 3.24 1.21
CA THR A 23 -14.93 3.18 -0.26
C THR A 23 -14.12 1.98 -0.70
N VAL A 24 -12.98 1.70 -0.05
CA VAL A 24 -12.13 0.55 -0.38
C VAL A 24 -12.83 -0.78 -0.12
N GLU A 25 -13.54 -0.90 1.00
CA GLU A 25 -14.37 -2.07 1.33
C GLU A 25 -15.41 -2.33 0.24
N LEU A 26 -16.15 -1.28 -0.18
CA LEU A 26 -17.14 -1.40 -1.25
C LEU A 26 -16.52 -1.82 -2.59
N PHE A 27 -15.32 -1.33 -2.92
CA PHE A 27 -14.61 -1.73 -4.14
C PHE A 27 -14.19 -3.20 -4.09
N ILE A 28 -13.70 -3.68 -2.94
CA ILE A 28 -13.30 -5.08 -2.75
C ILE A 28 -14.52 -6.02 -2.81
N GLU A 29 -15.62 -5.64 -2.16
CA GLU A 29 -16.84 -6.45 -2.08
C GLU A 29 -17.53 -6.56 -3.45
N SER A 30 -17.62 -5.45 -4.18
CA SER A 30 -18.27 -5.41 -5.50
C SER A 30 -17.37 -5.85 -6.65
N GLY A 31 -16.05 -5.82 -6.47
CA GLY A 31 -15.08 -6.02 -7.56
C GLY A 31 -15.13 -4.92 -8.62
N SER A 32 -15.61 -3.72 -8.28
CA SER A 32 -15.79 -2.60 -9.20
C SER A 32 -15.56 -1.25 -8.53
N SER A 33 -15.21 -0.24 -9.34
CA SER A 33 -15.13 1.16 -8.93
C SER A 33 -16.21 2.04 -9.57
N ALA A 34 -17.18 1.42 -10.25
CA ALA A 34 -18.25 2.07 -11.01
C ALA A 34 -19.37 2.63 -10.11
N PHE A 35 -18.99 3.45 -9.14
CA PHE A 35 -19.91 4.14 -8.23
C PHE A 35 -19.87 5.65 -8.44
N SER A 36 -21.02 6.28 -8.27
CA SER A 36 -21.19 7.73 -8.17
C SER A 36 -20.76 8.26 -6.80
N VAL A 37 -20.49 9.56 -6.70
CA VAL A 37 -20.20 10.20 -5.41
C VAL A 37 -21.38 10.07 -4.43
N ALA A 38 -22.61 10.14 -4.93
CA ALA A 38 -23.81 9.94 -4.12
C ALA A 38 -23.84 8.56 -3.45
N GLU A 39 -23.54 7.50 -4.20
CA GLU A 39 -23.47 6.12 -3.67
C GLU A 39 -22.31 5.96 -2.68
N LEU A 40 -21.14 6.50 -2.99
CA LEU A 40 -19.99 6.44 -2.09
C LEU A 40 -20.23 7.20 -0.78
N ALA A 41 -20.84 8.38 -0.85
CA ALA A 41 -21.17 9.18 0.32
C ALA A 41 -22.22 8.48 1.19
N ALA A 42 -23.25 7.91 0.56
CA ALA A 42 -24.27 7.12 1.26
C ALA A 42 -23.66 5.89 1.95
N ASN A 43 -22.79 5.15 1.26
CA ASN A 43 -22.07 4.01 1.83
C ASN A 43 -21.18 4.42 3.02
N ALA A 44 -20.52 5.56 2.92
CA ALA A 44 -19.70 6.14 3.99
C ALA A 44 -20.51 6.85 5.09
N GLY A 45 -21.85 6.88 5.03
CA GLY A 45 -22.69 7.53 6.04
C GLY A 45 -22.48 9.04 6.16
N VAL A 46 -22.10 9.71 5.06
CA VAL A 46 -21.88 11.16 4.99
C VAL A 46 -22.68 11.79 3.85
N SER A 47 -22.88 13.11 3.88
CA SER A 47 -23.47 13.82 2.74
C SER A 47 -22.48 13.96 1.58
N GLU A 48 -22.97 14.09 0.34
CA GLU A 48 -22.11 14.35 -0.84
C GLU A 48 -21.22 15.60 -0.65
N ARG A 49 -21.77 16.67 -0.05
CA ARG A 49 -21.00 17.88 0.29
C ARG A 49 -19.84 17.55 1.24
N THR A 50 -20.04 16.64 2.19
CA THR A 50 -18.97 16.21 3.11
C THR A 50 -17.97 15.31 2.44
N PHE A 51 -18.44 14.39 1.58
CA PHE A 51 -17.56 13.55 0.78
C PHE A 51 -16.65 14.39 -0.12
N HIS A 52 -17.20 15.34 -0.89
CA HIS A 52 -16.42 16.25 -1.73
C HIS A 52 -15.46 17.15 -0.95
N ARG A 53 -15.82 17.52 0.29
CA ARG A 53 -14.91 18.26 1.17
C ARG A 53 -13.67 17.43 1.53
N TYR A 54 -13.83 16.11 1.67
CA TYR A 54 -12.73 15.19 1.95
C TYR A 54 -11.96 14.80 0.69
N PHE A 55 -12.68 14.57 -0.41
CA PHE A 55 -12.17 14.00 -1.64
C PHE A 55 -12.62 14.86 -2.83
N PRO A 56 -11.75 15.74 -3.35
CA PRO A 56 -12.08 16.59 -4.50
C PRO A 56 -12.53 15.77 -5.71
N ARG A 57 -11.89 14.60 -5.93
CA ARG A 57 -12.32 13.58 -6.90
C ARG A 57 -12.71 12.31 -6.16
N LYS A 58 -13.62 11.52 -6.73
CA LYS A 58 -14.05 10.26 -6.10
C LYS A 58 -12.88 9.28 -5.93
N GLU A 59 -11.94 9.30 -6.86
CA GLU A 59 -10.75 8.46 -6.86
C GLU A 59 -9.78 8.83 -5.74
N ASP A 60 -9.82 10.07 -5.23
CA ASP A 60 -9.01 10.47 -4.09
C ASP A 60 -9.46 9.77 -2.79
N ALA A 61 -10.66 9.18 -2.78
CA ALA A 61 -11.19 8.44 -1.63
C ALA A 61 -10.36 7.20 -1.27
N VAL A 62 -9.59 6.62 -2.19
CA VAL A 62 -8.72 5.47 -1.85
C VAL A 62 -7.36 5.89 -1.27
N ARG A 63 -6.94 7.16 -1.45
CA ARG A 63 -5.61 7.63 -1.04
C ARG A 63 -5.31 7.44 0.44
N PRO A 64 -6.20 7.84 1.39
CA PRO A 64 -5.88 7.68 2.81
C PRO A 64 -5.66 6.23 3.21
N PHE A 65 -6.43 5.29 2.64
CA PHE A 65 -6.24 3.86 2.87
C PHE A 65 -4.88 3.37 2.36
N LEU A 66 -4.54 3.69 1.10
CA LEU A 66 -3.27 3.28 0.48
C LEU A 66 -2.06 3.87 1.23
N ARG A 67 -2.10 5.19 1.47
CA ARG A 67 -1.07 5.90 2.23
C ARG A 67 -0.89 5.30 3.60
N GLY A 68 -1.97 5.13 4.36
CA GLY A 68 -1.89 4.54 5.70
C GLY A 68 -1.32 3.13 5.68
N GLY A 69 -1.59 2.33 4.64
CA GLY A 69 -0.98 1.02 4.43
C GLY A 69 0.54 1.09 4.26
N LEU A 70 1.01 1.93 3.34
CA LEU A 70 2.43 2.13 3.04
C LEU A 70 3.19 2.70 4.25
N GLU A 71 2.61 3.68 4.92
CA GLU A 71 3.21 4.31 6.11
C GLU A 71 3.35 3.33 7.27
N ARG A 72 2.35 2.47 7.50
CA ARG A 72 2.44 1.42 8.54
C ARG A 72 3.60 0.47 8.31
N VAL A 73 3.89 0.09 7.06
CA VAL A 73 5.04 -0.78 6.75
C VAL A 73 6.35 -0.09 7.10
N ILE A 74 6.49 1.19 6.75
CA ILE A 74 7.68 1.98 7.10
C ILE A 74 7.81 2.11 8.62
N ASP A 75 6.71 2.35 9.33
CA ASP A 75 6.72 2.46 10.79
C ASP A 75 7.17 1.15 11.45
N ILE A 76 6.71 0.00 10.95
CA ILE A 76 7.17 -1.32 11.39
C ILE A 76 8.67 -1.48 11.14
N PHE A 77 9.15 -1.14 9.94
CA PHE A 77 10.57 -1.19 9.61
C PHE A 77 11.41 -0.32 10.55
N THR A 78 11.00 0.92 10.82
CA THR A 78 11.73 1.84 11.71
C THR A 78 11.69 1.44 13.18
N SER A 79 10.73 0.60 13.58
CA SER A 79 10.57 0.10 14.95
C SER A 79 11.26 -1.26 15.17
N ALA A 80 11.87 -1.83 14.13
CA ALA A 80 12.54 -3.12 14.20
C ALA A 80 13.77 -3.09 15.14
N GLU A 81 14.12 -4.25 15.70
CA GLU A 81 15.27 -4.35 16.61
C GLU A 81 16.59 -3.95 15.91
N PRO A 82 17.42 -3.13 16.56
CA PRO A 82 18.74 -2.79 16.02
C PRO A 82 19.60 -4.04 15.81
N GLY A 83 20.30 -4.11 14.67
CA GLY A 83 21.25 -5.19 14.36
C GLY A 83 20.71 -6.29 13.45
N LEU A 84 19.43 -6.26 13.10
CA LEU A 84 18.92 -7.09 12.00
C LEU A 84 19.58 -6.71 10.67
N PRO A 85 19.93 -7.69 9.81
CA PRO A 85 20.32 -7.39 8.43
C PRO A 85 19.22 -6.57 7.74
N LEU A 86 19.62 -5.54 6.97
CA LEU A 86 18.67 -4.62 6.33
C LEU A 86 17.60 -5.36 5.52
N GLN A 87 18.01 -6.39 4.77
CA GLN A 87 17.12 -7.21 3.97
C GLN A 87 16.05 -7.92 4.83
N GLN A 88 16.46 -8.46 5.97
CA GLN A 88 15.55 -9.13 6.90
C GLN A 88 14.56 -8.12 7.49
N ALA A 89 15.03 -6.94 7.92
CA ALA A 89 14.16 -5.91 8.47
C ALA A 89 13.11 -5.42 7.45
N VAL A 90 13.47 -5.31 6.17
CA VAL A 90 12.54 -4.95 5.10
C VAL A 90 11.52 -6.08 4.84
N GLU A 91 11.97 -7.34 4.77
CA GLU A 91 11.08 -8.50 4.62
C GLU A 91 10.07 -8.61 5.76
N ASP A 92 10.53 -8.51 7.01
CA ASP A 92 9.69 -8.61 8.21
C ASP A 92 8.65 -7.48 8.27
N ALA A 93 9.00 -6.29 7.79
CA ALA A 93 8.07 -5.18 7.71
C ALA A 93 6.95 -5.43 6.68
N TRP A 94 7.31 -5.88 5.48
CA TRP A 94 6.32 -6.19 4.43
C TRP A 94 5.49 -7.43 4.72
N ALA A 95 6.05 -8.44 5.38
CA ALA A 95 5.32 -9.63 5.82
C ALA A 95 4.17 -9.29 6.78
N GLN A 96 4.24 -8.16 7.48
CA GLN A 96 3.20 -7.67 8.38
C GLN A 96 2.17 -6.75 7.72
N SER A 97 2.34 -6.46 6.43
CA SER A 97 1.48 -5.56 5.67
C SER A 97 0.06 -6.13 5.50
N TRP A 98 -0.91 -5.23 5.31
CA TRP A 98 -2.31 -5.62 5.06
C TRP A 98 -2.44 -6.53 3.83
N PRO A 99 -1.76 -6.28 2.70
CA PRO A 99 -1.84 -7.16 1.53
C PRO A 99 -1.43 -8.62 1.80
N VAL A 100 -0.43 -8.85 2.66
CA VAL A 100 0.00 -10.21 3.04
C VAL A 100 -1.01 -10.88 3.98
N LYS A 101 -1.63 -10.11 4.88
CA LYS A 101 -2.64 -10.63 5.83
C LYS A 101 -3.99 -10.94 5.17
N TYR A 102 -4.34 -10.20 4.11
CA TYR A 102 -5.61 -10.29 3.40
C TYR A 102 -5.37 -10.39 1.89
N PRO A 103 -4.72 -11.47 1.41
CA PRO A 103 -4.27 -11.56 0.03
C PRO A 103 -5.43 -11.49 -0.96
N ARG A 104 -6.53 -12.21 -0.71
CA ARG A 104 -7.67 -12.24 -1.64
C ARG A 104 -8.28 -10.85 -1.82
N GLU A 105 -8.46 -10.12 -0.73
CA GLU A 105 -8.96 -8.75 -0.71
C GLU A 105 -7.99 -7.80 -1.42
N ALA A 106 -6.69 -7.97 -1.18
CA ALA A 106 -5.66 -7.14 -1.78
C ALA A 106 -5.51 -7.37 -3.30
N ALA A 107 -5.59 -8.61 -3.76
CA ALA A 107 -5.63 -8.94 -5.19
C ALA A 107 -6.87 -8.32 -5.85
N ARG A 108 -8.05 -8.45 -5.24
CA ARG A 108 -9.29 -7.82 -5.74
C ARG A 108 -9.17 -6.31 -5.81
N LEU A 109 -8.67 -5.67 -4.75
CA LEU A 109 -8.45 -4.23 -4.74
C LEU A 109 -7.48 -3.83 -5.85
N HIS A 110 -6.37 -4.56 -6.02
CA HIS A 110 -5.40 -4.28 -7.08
C HIS A 110 -6.05 -4.35 -8.46
N VAL A 111 -6.81 -5.40 -8.78
CA VAL A 111 -7.55 -5.53 -10.05
C VAL A 111 -8.50 -4.35 -10.27
N VAL A 112 -9.27 -3.94 -9.25
CA VAL A 112 -10.20 -2.80 -9.36
C VAL A 112 -9.46 -1.48 -9.61
N LEU A 113 -8.36 -1.25 -8.90
CA LEU A 113 -7.57 -0.02 -9.06
C LEU A 113 -6.85 0.01 -10.42
N ALA A 114 -6.26 -1.10 -10.85
CA ALA A 114 -5.57 -1.23 -12.13
C ALA A 114 -6.53 -1.17 -13.34
N GLY A 115 -7.78 -1.59 -13.16
CA GLY A 115 -8.81 -1.55 -14.20
C GLY A 115 -9.34 -0.14 -14.54
N SER A 116 -8.92 0.90 -13.83
CA SER A 116 -9.32 2.28 -14.06
C SER A 116 -8.09 3.19 -14.14
N GLU A 117 -7.94 3.95 -15.24
CA GLU A 117 -6.78 4.83 -15.45
C GLU A 117 -6.57 5.83 -14.30
N SER A 118 -7.65 6.45 -13.82
CA SER A 118 -7.60 7.44 -12.74
C SER A 118 -7.25 6.82 -11.39
N LEU A 119 -7.77 5.64 -11.08
CA LEU A 119 -7.43 4.92 -9.83
C LEU A 119 -6.04 4.31 -9.88
N HIS A 120 -5.61 3.80 -11.03
CA HIS A 120 -4.26 3.30 -11.23
C HIS A 120 -3.25 4.44 -11.05
N ALA A 121 -3.54 5.63 -11.60
CA ALA A 121 -2.72 6.81 -11.35
C ALA A 121 -2.63 7.17 -9.86
N VAL A 122 -3.72 7.04 -9.09
CA VAL A 122 -3.71 7.23 -7.63
C VAL A 122 -2.81 6.20 -6.94
N LEU A 123 -2.94 4.92 -7.30
CA LEU A 123 -2.09 3.84 -6.75
C LEU A 123 -0.60 4.12 -6.99
N LEU A 124 -0.23 4.45 -8.22
CA LEU A 124 1.17 4.76 -8.59
C LEU A 124 1.67 6.01 -7.85
N GLN A 125 0.85 7.05 -7.72
CA GLN A 125 1.23 8.27 -6.99
C GLN A 125 1.49 7.99 -5.52
N GLU A 126 0.61 7.26 -4.82
CA GLU A 126 0.82 6.95 -3.40
C GLU A 126 2.05 6.05 -3.21
N THR A 127 2.29 5.12 -4.13
CA THR A 127 3.48 4.26 -4.15
C THR A 127 4.75 5.10 -4.30
N LEU A 128 4.82 6.00 -5.29
CA LEU A 128 5.96 6.90 -5.52
C LEU A 128 6.17 7.88 -4.35
N HIS A 129 5.11 8.43 -3.77
CA HIS A 129 5.21 9.32 -2.60
C HIS A 129 5.84 8.61 -1.39
N SER A 130 5.72 7.29 -1.28
CA SER A 130 6.35 6.53 -0.20
C SER A 130 7.88 6.44 -0.32
N GLU A 131 8.46 6.67 -1.50
CA GLU A 131 9.91 6.59 -1.75
C GLU A 131 10.70 7.54 -0.86
N GLU A 132 10.22 8.77 -0.66
CA GLU A 132 10.92 9.77 0.17
C GLU A 132 10.97 9.35 1.65
N ARG A 133 9.90 8.71 2.13
CA ARG A 133 9.80 8.24 3.51
C ARG A 133 10.64 6.97 3.71
N TRP A 134 10.63 6.06 2.75
CA TRP A 134 11.56 4.93 2.71
C TRP A 134 13.03 5.38 2.65
N ALA A 135 13.37 6.35 1.81
CA ALA A 135 14.71 6.91 1.72
C ALA A 135 15.17 7.47 3.07
N SER A 136 14.29 8.19 3.77
CA SER A 136 14.56 8.74 5.10
C SER A 136 14.77 7.64 6.14
N ALA A 137 13.94 6.60 6.13
CA ALA A 137 14.07 5.46 7.04
C ALA A 137 15.35 4.66 6.78
N LEU A 138 15.67 4.39 5.52
CA LEU A 138 16.84 3.62 5.10
C LEU A 138 18.15 4.39 5.34
N ALA A 139 18.14 5.72 5.26
CA ALA A 139 19.33 6.54 5.49
C ALA A 139 19.95 6.31 6.87
N ALA A 140 19.10 6.21 7.90
CA ALA A 140 19.54 5.93 9.27
C ALA A 140 20.22 4.55 9.37
N THR A 141 19.58 3.51 8.82
CA THR A 141 20.11 2.13 8.82
C THR A 141 21.39 1.99 8.01
N LEU A 142 21.52 2.73 6.90
CA LEU A 142 22.68 2.73 6.02
C LEU A 142 23.83 3.62 6.51
N GLY A 143 23.62 4.44 7.55
CA GLY A 143 24.63 5.39 8.03
C GLY A 143 24.96 6.50 7.02
N VAL A 144 24.01 6.87 6.16
CA VAL A 144 24.17 7.93 5.14
C VAL A 144 23.27 9.12 5.42
N GLY A 145 23.54 10.26 4.78
CA GLY A 145 22.65 11.43 4.89
C GLY A 145 21.26 11.17 4.29
N ALA A 146 20.20 11.64 4.96
CA ALA A 146 18.80 11.48 4.53
C ALA A 146 18.48 12.07 3.13
N ARG A 147 19.30 13.03 2.66
CA ARG A 147 19.16 13.65 1.32
C ARG A 147 20.19 13.13 0.32
N SER A 148 20.99 12.11 0.69
CA SER A 148 21.99 11.53 -0.19
C SER A 148 21.36 10.81 -1.38
N ALA A 149 22.08 10.76 -2.51
CA ALA A 149 21.67 9.97 -3.67
C ALA A 149 21.48 8.49 -3.31
N THR A 150 22.32 7.96 -2.41
CA THR A 150 22.23 6.58 -1.90
C THR A 150 20.91 6.33 -1.18
N ALA A 151 20.49 7.21 -0.26
CA ALA A 151 19.22 7.08 0.45
C ALA A 151 18.03 7.13 -0.52
N ARG A 152 18.04 8.09 -1.46
CA ARG A 152 16.98 8.22 -2.47
C ARG A 152 16.89 7.00 -3.37
N MET A 153 18.02 6.50 -3.85
CA MET A 153 18.08 5.29 -4.68
C MET A 153 17.58 4.07 -3.91
N ALA A 154 17.97 3.92 -2.64
CA ALA A 154 17.50 2.81 -1.81
C ALA A 154 15.98 2.85 -1.60
N GLY A 155 15.42 4.02 -1.32
CA GLY A 155 13.97 4.21 -1.20
C GLY A 155 13.23 3.85 -2.49
N ALA A 156 13.68 4.36 -3.63
CA ALA A 156 13.11 4.03 -4.94
C ALA A 156 13.21 2.54 -5.27
N ALA A 157 14.36 1.90 -4.99
CA ALA A 157 14.57 0.49 -5.25
C ALA A 157 13.62 -0.42 -4.43
N VAL A 158 13.45 -0.14 -3.13
CA VAL A 158 12.52 -0.89 -2.27
C VAL A 158 11.09 -0.76 -2.78
N VAL A 159 10.65 0.46 -3.09
CA VAL A 159 9.29 0.72 -3.58
C VAL A 159 9.06 0.05 -4.95
N ALA A 160 10.00 0.16 -5.88
CA ALA A 160 9.90 -0.46 -7.20
C ALA A 160 9.86 -2.00 -7.11
N ALA A 161 10.74 -2.59 -6.29
CA ALA A 161 10.76 -4.04 -6.07
C ALA A 161 9.44 -4.54 -5.48
N PHE A 162 8.83 -3.79 -4.55
CA PHE A 162 7.56 -4.17 -3.96
C PHE A 162 6.44 -4.10 -5.00
N ARG A 163 6.36 -2.96 -5.72
CA ARG A 163 5.36 -2.76 -6.77
C ARG A 163 5.37 -3.88 -7.81
N LEU A 164 6.54 -4.18 -8.37
CA LEU A 164 6.69 -5.19 -9.41
C LEU A 164 6.39 -6.61 -8.91
N SER A 165 6.88 -6.95 -7.71
CA SER A 165 6.60 -8.27 -7.13
C SER A 165 5.13 -8.44 -6.76
N TRP A 166 4.47 -7.36 -6.32
CA TRP A 166 3.06 -7.35 -5.98
C TRP A 166 2.16 -7.41 -7.21
N GLU A 167 2.45 -6.63 -8.25
CA GLU A 167 1.76 -6.68 -9.55
C GLU A 167 1.78 -8.11 -10.11
N ALA A 168 2.96 -8.73 -10.20
CA ALA A 168 3.11 -10.09 -10.71
C ALA A 168 2.31 -11.13 -9.91
N TRP A 169 2.26 -11.00 -8.58
CA TRP A 169 1.47 -11.89 -7.74
C TRP A 169 -0.03 -11.65 -7.88
N SER A 170 -0.46 -10.40 -8.05
CA SER A 170 -1.88 -10.07 -8.18
C SER A 170 -2.53 -10.63 -9.45
N GLU A 171 -1.73 -10.88 -10.48
CA GLU A 171 -2.14 -11.60 -11.70
C GLU A 171 -2.30 -13.12 -11.46
N GLN A 172 -1.71 -13.64 -10.38
CA GLN A 172 -1.72 -15.06 -9.99
C GLN A 172 -2.07 -15.23 -8.49
N PRO A 173 -3.26 -14.79 -8.05
CA PRO A 173 -3.59 -14.63 -6.63
C PRO A 173 -3.77 -15.97 -5.87
N ASP A 174 -3.69 -17.11 -6.57
CA ASP A 174 -3.66 -18.44 -5.96
C ASP A 174 -2.28 -18.79 -5.37
N LEU A 175 -1.23 -18.05 -5.74
CA LEU A 175 0.09 -18.19 -5.13
C LEU A 175 0.09 -17.61 -3.71
N ASP A 176 0.97 -18.13 -2.85
CA ASP A 176 1.22 -17.54 -1.54
C ASP A 176 1.79 -16.11 -1.71
N PRO A 177 1.18 -15.05 -1.13
CA PRO A 177 1.70 -13.67 -1.20
C PRO A 177 3.14 -13.55 -0.69
N MET A 178 3.61 -14.50 0.14
CA MET A 178 5.01 -14.54 0.55
C MET A 178 5.98 -14.79 -0.60
N VAL A 179 5.52 -15.34 -1.73
CA VAL A 179 6.33 -15.43 -2.97
C VAL A 179 6.69 -14.03 -3.46
N ALA A 180 5.72 -13.10 -3.51
CA ALA A 180 5.98 -11.71 -3.88
C ALA A 180 6.94 -11.03 -2.89
N ILE A 181 6.79 -11.26 -1.59
CA ILE A 181 7.67 -10.67 -0.58
C ILE A 181 9.10 -11.18 -0.71
N ARG A 182 9.29 -12.47 -0.93
CA ARG A 182 10.63 -13.05 -1.15
C ARG A 182 11.25 -12.55 -2.45
N GLN A 183 10.47 -12.43 -3.52
CA GLN A 183 10.93 -11.83 -4.78
C GLN A 183 11.34 -10.37 -4.59
N HIS A 184 10.53 -9.58 -3.88
CA HIS A 184 10.83 -8.21 -3.51
C HIS A 184 12.15 -8.12 -2.72
N ASN A 185 12.31 -8.94 -1.67
CA ASN A 185 13.52 -8.91 -0.84
C ASN A 185 14.75 -9.34 -1.63
N HIS A 186 14.59 -10.33 -2.50
CA HIS A 186 15.63 -10.78 -3.41
C HIS A 186 16.12 -9.65 -4.33
N TRP A 187 15.21 -8.90 -4.95
CA TRP A 187 15.55 -7.74 -5.79
C TRP A 187 16.24 -6.64 -4.99
N CYS A 188 15.76 -6.35 -3.78
CA CYS A 188 16.41 -5.41 -2.87
C CYS A 188 17.83 -5.87 -2.50
N GLY A 189 18.03 -7.16 -2.23
CA GLY A 189 19.33 -7.76 -1.94
C GLY A 189 20.32 -7.62 -3.10
N HIS A 190 19.88 -7.81 -4.34
CA HIS A 190 20.71 -7.60 -5.52
C HIS A 190 21.10 -6.12 -5.70
N LEU A 191 20.13 -5.22 -5.62
CA LEU A 191 20.32 -3.79 -5.86
C LEU A 191 21.11 -3.08 -4.74
N LEU A 192 20.89 -3.47 -3.49
CA LEU A 192 21.53 -2.84 -2.32
C LEU A 192 22.80 -3.57 -1.87
N GLY A 193 22.93 -4.86 -2.19
CA GLY A 193 24.05 -5.72 -1.76
C GLY A 193 25.16 -5.92 -2.82
N GLY A 194 25.01 -5.34 -4.02
CA GLY A 194 26.06 -5.34 -5.04
C GLY A 194 26.37 -6.70 -5.68
N ARG A 195 25.41 -7.63 -5.76
CA ARG A 195 25.59 -8.92 -6.45
C ARG A 195 24.63 -9.07 -7.62
N THR A 196 25.12 -9.69 -8.70
CA THR A 196 24.46 -9.84 -10.02
C THR A 196 23.09 -10.50 -9.95
N ALA A 197 22.12 -9.95 -10.67
CA ALA A 197 20.74 -10.44 -10.79
C ALA A 197 20.66 -11.91 -11.26
N PRO A 198 19.60 -12.66 -10.93
CA PRO A 198 19.33 -13.95 -11.55
C PRO A 198 18.88 -13.80 -13.00
N PRO A 199 18.93 -14.87 -13.80
CA PRO A 199 18.34 -14.86 -15.12
C PRO A 199 16.81 -14.78 -15.04
N ASP A 200 16.24 -14.17 -16.07
CA ASP A 200 14.80 -13.97 -16.31
C ASP A 200 13.95 -15.24 -16.18
#